data_AF-A0A7Y0HVU4-F1
#
_entry.id   AF-A0A7Y0HVU4-F1
#
_cell.length_a   1.000
_cell.length_b   1.000
_cell.length_c   1.000
_cell.angle_alpha   90.00
_cell.angle_beta   90.00
_cell.angle_gamma   90.00
#
_symmetry.space_group_name_H-M   'P 1'
#
loop_
_entity.id
_entity.type
_entity.pdbx_description
1 polymer ?
#
loop_
_entity_poly.entity_id
_entity_poly.type
_entity_poly.pdbx_seq_one_letter_code
_entity_poly.pdbx_strand_id
1 'polypeptide(L)'
;MKERFHIHTMRTVKSPSDSNVTTYFIWVNMRDLPANIPTDVNPRKPNMKTMTAKKLLDAVSGTDPYFDIHNRGIVILAKSVKLDAANSMLDLDLDDDTSRYGILDGGHTYRAIMDRRDAIPSDIDKFVKLEVFVGEDLDVAALSDARNTSVQVSDIALFNLEDRFDFIKKAIADQPYGDNIAYKDNDSGKTTPVSELLKLMYAFNIDRFGDALSVPIASYTGKAAVFKDYRKEWDDHHTEDGSHPSEDNIYLQLSRVLPTLVALYERIQEDMPRKFRDYKLAVGLQKGNFGNLRGVEKREGKAKTLFTQTTIDYDVSAGYIMPIFGAFRALLSKDKDGHGVEWELDPLEMWDTVGMALVQNTFDTETNPIAAGRMKTLWQSNYRIVEGEKTKKLLQKLMSKQR
;
A
#
# COMPACT_ATOMS: atom_id res chain seq x y z
N MET A 1 -12.96 -40.94 8.95
CA MET A 1 -12.26 -40.94 7.64
C MET A 1 -10.77 -41.26 7.82
N LYS A 2 -10.19 -42.12 6.97
CA LYS A 2 -8.77 -42.54 7.04
C LYS A 2 -8.11 -42.43 5.68
N GLU A 3 -6.94 -41.82 5.62
CA GLU A 3 -6.15 -41.64 4.41
C GLU A 3 -4.81 -42.35 4.54
N ARG A 4 -4.37 -43.02 3.47
CA ARG A 4 -3.08 -43.72 3.42
C ARG A 4 -2.29 -43.27 2.20
N PHE A 5 -1.08 -42.72 2.40
CA PHE A 5 -0.30 -42.11 1.32
C PHE A 5 1.22 -42.21 1.55
N HIS A 6 1.99 -42.05 0.48
CA HIS A 6 3.46 -42.04 0.52
C HIS A 6 4.00 -40.73 1.12
N ILE A 7 5.07 -40.84 1.89
CA ILE A 7 5.79 -39.70 2.46
C ILE A 7 7.27 -39.74 2.09
N HIS A 8 7.90 -38.57 2.05
CA HIS A 8 9.34 -38.46 1.87
C HIS A 8 10.08 -38.58 3.20
N THR A 9 9.64 -37.84 4.23
CA THR A 9 10.21 -37.91 5.57
C THR A 9 9.21 -37.45 6.63
N MET A 10 9.42 -37.88 7.88
CA MET A 10 8.62 -37.48 9.03
C MET A 10 9.51 -37.25 10.25
N ARG A 11 9.18 -36.20 11.02
CA ARG A 11 9.73 -35.94 12.36
C ARG A 11 8.60 -35.79 13.37
N THR A 12 8.69 -36.52 14.47
CA THR A 12 7.74 -36.45 15.58
C THR A 12 8.31 -35.60 16.71
N VAL A 13 7.48 -34.69 17.23
CA VAL A 13 7.83 -33.81 18.36
C VAL A 13 6.70 -33.87 19.37
N LYS A 14 7.01 -34.23 20.62
CA LYS A 14 6.06 -34.08 21.73
C LYS A 14 6.09 -32.63 22.20
N SER A 15 4.92 -32.07 22.49
CA SER A 15 4.85 -30.71 23.01
C SER A 15 5.57 -30.63 24.36
N PRO A 16 6.44 -29.62 24.57
CA PRO A 16 7.13 -29.42 25.84
C PRO A 16 6.18 -28.95 26.96
N SER A 17 5.04 -28.35 26.59
CA SER A 17 4.07 -27.79 27.52
C SER A 17 2.88 -28.72 27.79
N ASP A 18 2.66 -29.71 26.93
CA ASP A 18 1.59 -30.70 27.08
C ASP A 18 2.03 -32.05 26.51
N SER A 19 2.29 -33.02 27.38
CA SER A 19 2.77 -34.35 26.97
C SER A 19 1.77 -35.18 26.17
N ASN A 20 0.49 -34.78 26.17
CA ASN A 20 -0.57 -35.44 25.42
C ASN A 20 -0.70 -34.91 23.99
N VAL A 21 -0.03 -33.80 23.67
CA VAL A 21 0.00 -33.23 22.32
C VAL A 21 1.26 -33.65 21.61
N THR A 22 1.08 -34.25 20.42
CA THR A 22 2.17 -34.61 19.52
C THR A 22 2.00 -33.89 18.19
N THR A 23 3.09 -33.31 17.70
CA THR A 23 3.17 -32.68 16.38
C THR A 23 4.04 -33.53 15.46
N TYR A 24 3.53 -33.82 14.27
CA TYR A 24 4.25 -34.52 13.21
C TYR A 24 4.55 -33.54 12.09
N PHE A 25 5.84 -33.38 11.75
CA PHE A 25 6.28 -32.65 10.57
C PHE A 25 6.57 -33.65 9.46
N ILE A 26 5.83 -33.57 8.37
CA ILE A 26 5.83 -34.57 7.31
C ILE A 26 6.07 -33.86 5.97
N TRP A 27 6.99 -34.37 5.15
CA TRP A 27 7.15 -33.89 3.78
C TRP A 27 6.55 -34.92 2.83
N VAL A 28 5.67 -34.44 1.95
CA VAL A 28 4.88 -35.27 1.04
C VAL A 28 5.09 -34.77 -0.37
N ASN A 29 5.34 -35.67 -1.33
CA ASN A 29 5.31 -35.29 -2.73
C ASN A 29 3.88 -34.83 -3.07
N MET A 30 3.73 -33.68 -3.70
CA MET A 30 2.42 -33.11 -4.02
C MET A 30 1.49 -34.07 -4.77
N ARG A 31 2.06 -35.00 -5.55
CA ARG A 31 1.32 -36.04 -6.28
C ARG A 31 0.71 -37.09 -5.36
N ASP A 32 1.35 -37.37 -4.23
CA ASP A 32 0.91 -38.38 -3.25
C ASP A 32 -0.04 -37.80 -2.18
N LEU A 33 -0.25 -36.48 -2.15
CA LEU A 33 -1.10 -35.84 -1.15
C LEU A 33 -2.58 -36.28 -1.30
N PRO A 34 -3.29 -36.69 -0.23
CA PRO A 34 -4.69 -37.10 -0.34
C PRO A 34 -5.63 -35.98 -0.81
N ALA A 35 -6.61 -36.31 -1.65
CA ALA A 35 -7.52 -35.34 -2.27
C ALA A 35 -8.78 -35.00 -1.45
N ASN A 36 -9.07 -35.76 -0.38
CA ASN A 36 -10.32 -35.68 0.35
C ASN A 36 -10.16 -35.23 1.81
N ILE A 37 -9.13 -34.44 2.13
CA ILE A 37 -8.94 -33.93 3.49
C ILE A 37 -9.98 -32.82 3.76
N PRO A 38 -10.82 -32.93 4.83
CA PRO A 38 -11.81 -31.92 5.16
C PRO A 38 -11.19 -30.56 5.43
N THR A 39 -11.90 -29.50 5.08
CA THR A 39 -11.48 -28.10 5.32
C THR A 39 -12.42 -27.36 6.25
N ASP A 40 -13.45 -28.03 6.79
CA ASP A 40 -14.51 -27.44 7.62
C ASP A 40 -13.98 -26.90 8.96
N VAL A 41 -12.83 -27.43 9.43
CA VAL A 41 -12.11 -26.95 10.62
C VAL A 41 -11.63 -25.50 10.46
N ASN A 42 -11.31 -25.07 9.23
CA ASN A 42 -10.81 -23.72 8.98
C ASN A 42 -11.98 -22.72 8.90
N PRO A 43 -12.04 -21.69 9.76
CA PRO A 43 -13.11 -20.69 9.73
C PRO A 43 -13.09 -19.83 8.45
N ARG A 44 -11.98 -19.84 7.68
CA ARG A 44 -11.82 -19.09 6.44
C ARG A 44 -11.90 -20.03 5.23
N LYS A 45 -12.92 -19.83 4.40
CA LYS A 45 -13.03 -20.54 3.11
C LYS A 45 -11.96 -20.04 2.12
N PRO A 46 -11.22 -20.94 1.44
CA PRO A 46 -10.24 -20.54 0.43
C PRO A 46 -10.89 -19.75 -0.73
N ASN A 47 -10.30 -18.60 -1.09
CA ASN A 47 -10.71 -17.80 -2.23
C ASN A 47 -9.63 -17.82 -3.33
N MET A 48 -9.82 -18.71 -4.31
CA MET A 48 -8.87 -18.91 -5.41
C MET A 48 -8.84 -17.77 -6.44
N LYS A 49 -9.69 -16.74 -6.29
CA LYS A 49 -9.69 -15.57 -7.19
C LYS A 49 -8.67 -14.50 -6.80
N THR A 50 -8.09 -14.61 -5.59
CA THR A 50 -7.10 -13.65 -5.09
C THR A 50 -5.76 -13.75 -5.82
N MET A 51 -5.00 -12.64 -5.85
CA MET A 51 -3.66 -12.64 -6.46
C MET A 51 -2.70 -13.61 -5.78
N THR A 52 -2.79 -13.76 -4.45
CA THR A 52 -2.00 -14.72 -3.68
C THR A 52 -2.31 -16.16 -4.10
N ALA A 53 -3.59 -16.51 -4.27
CA ALA A 53 -3.97 -17.84 -4.74
C ALA A 53 -3.51 -18.11 -6.18
N LYS A 54 -3.53 -17.11 -7.07
CA LYS A 54 -2.96 -17.23 -8.42
C LYS A 54 -1.46 -17.51 -8.40
N LYS A 55 -0.68 -16.73 -7.63
CA LYS A 55 0.75 -16.98 -7.45
C LYS A 55 1.04 -18.39 -6.92
N LEU A 56 0.20 -18.87 -6.00
CA LEU A 56 0.34 -20.20 -5.40
C LEU A 56 0.04 -21.32 -6.40
N LEU A 57 -1.01 -21.16 -7.22
CA LEU A 57 -1.30 -22.03 -8.35
C LEU A 57 -0.11 -22.08 -9.33
N ASP A 58 0.47 -20.93 -9.67
CA ASP A 58 1.63 -20.85 -10.56
C ASP A 58 2.88 -21.50 -9.92
N ALA A 59 3.08 -21.34 -8.62
CA ALA A 59 4.17 -21.98 -7.88
C ALA A 59 4.05 -23.51 -7.85
N VAL A 60 2.84 -24.07 -7.80
CA VAL A 60 2.62 -25.52 -7.92
C VAL A 60 3.05 -26.00 -9.31
N SER A 61 2.48 -25.44 -10.38
CA SER A 61 2.74 -25.90 -11.77
C SER A 61 4.05 -25.41 -12.39
N GLY A 62 4.77 -24.49 -11.74
CA GLY A 62 6.01 -23.92 -12.26
C GLY A 62 7.20 -24.88 -12.22
N THR A 63 8.38 -24.41 -12.61
CA THR A 63 9.62 -25.21 -12.62
C THR A 63 10.47 -25.09 -11.37
N ASP A 64 10.14 -24.20 -10.42
CA ASP A 64 10.84 -24.09 -9.14
C ASP A 64 10.55 -25.31 -8.24
N PRO A 65 11.55 -26.15 -7.89
CA PRO A 65 11.36 -27.33 -7.06
C PRO A 65 11.22 -27.01 -5.56
N TYR A 66 11.62 -25.81 -5.11
CA TYR A 66 11.80 -25.47 -3.69
C TYR A 66 10.51 -25.03 -2.98
N PHE A 67 9.38 -25.63 -3.35
CA PHE A 67 8.08 -25.22 -2.82
C PHE A 67 7.97 -25.39 -1.30
N ASP A 68 8.53 -26.45 -0.74
CA ASP A 68 8.51 -26.74 0.70
C ASP A 68 9.34 -25.73 1.52
N ILE A 69 10.29 -25.06 0.88
CA ILE A 69 11.11 -23.99 1.48
C ILE A 69 10.34 -22.65 1.43
N HIS A 70 9.76 -22.32 0.28
CA HIS A 70 9.08 -21.04 0.06
C HIS A 70 7.66 -20.98 0.67
N ASN A 71 7.00 -22.13 0.84
CA ASN A 71 5.65 -22.22 1.36
C ASN A 71 5.62 -22.67 2.82
N ARG A 72 4.72 -22.11 3.63
CA ARG A 72 4.57 -22.45 5.05
C ARG A 72 4.09 -23.89 5.29
N GLY A 73 3.43 -24.50 4.31
CA GLY A 73 2.86 -25.84 4.38
C GLY A 73 1.35 -25.86 4.65
N ILE A 74 0.88 -27.01 5.13
CA ILE A 74 -0.52 -27.27 5.51
C ILE A 74 -0.55 -27.75 6.96
N VAL A 75 -1.45 -27.21 7.77
CA VAL A 75 -1.62 -27.58 9.17
C VAL A 75 -2.88 -28.42 9.29
N ILE A 76 -2.76 -29.60 9.90
CA ILE A 76 -3.84 -30.58 9.99
C ILE A 76 -4.06 -30.94 11.46
N LEU A 77 -5.31 -31.00 11.89
CA LEU A 77 -5.71 -31.67 13.12
C LEU A 77 -6.15 -33.09 12.79
N ALA A 78 -5.56 -34.07 13.47
CA ALA A 78 -5.86 -35.49 13.24
C ALA A 78 -6.09 -36.22 14.56
N LYS A 79 -6.89 -37.30 14.48
CA LYS A 79 -7.14 -38.22 15.58
C LYS A 79 -5.92 -39.09 15.86
N SER A 80 -5.26 -39.58 14.81
CA SER A 80 -4.02 -40.34 14.96
C SER A 80 -3.18 -40.34 13.69
N VAL A 81 -1.88 -40.59 13.87
CA VAL A 81 -0.91 -40.78 12.79
C VAL A 81 -0.16 -42.08 13.05
N LYS A 82 -0.04 -42.94 12.03
CA LYS A 82 0.80 -44.16 12.09
C LYS A 82 1.74 -44.21 10.90
N LEU A 83 3.02 -44.49 11.17
CA LEU A 83 4.04 -44.64 10.14
C LEU A 83 4.32 -46.13 9.89
N ASP A 84 4.19 -46.53 8.63
CA ASP A 84 4.76 -47.76 8.10
C ASP A 84 6.12 -47.42 7.47
N ALA A 85 7.17 -47.50 8.29
CA ALA A 85 8.52 -47.10 7.91
C ALA A 85 9.13 -48.00 6.82
N ALA A 86 8.68 -49.25 6.69
CA ALA A 86 9.21 -50.17 5.70
C ALA A 86 8.80 -49.78 4.27
N ASN A 87 7.62 -49.18 4.13
CA ASN A 87 7.03 -48.81 2.84
C ASN A 87 6.98 -47.28 2.62
N SER A 88 7.51 -46.48 3.55
CA SER A 88 7.36 -45.02 3.57
C SER A 88 5.90 -44.57 3.41
N MET A 89 4.98 -45.27 4.08
CA MET A 89 3.54 -45.00 4.05
C MET A 89 3.08 -44.41 5.38
N LEU A 90 2.16 -43.45 5.32
CA LEU A 90 1.52 -42.86 6.48
C LEU A 90 0.03 -43.18 6.48
N ASP A 91 -0.49 -43.65 7.60
CA ASP A 91 -1.94 -43.72 7.86
C ASP A 91 -2.34 -42.50 8.72
N LEU A 92 -3.22 -41.65 8.17
CA LEU A 92 -3.76 -40.46 8.80
C LEU A 92 -5.24 -40.69 9.13
N ASP A 93 -5.59 -40.70 10.42
CA ASP A 93 -6.97 -40.83 10.88
C ASP A 93 -7.53 -39.44 11.22
N LEU A 94 -8.56 -39.03 10.48
CA LEU A 94 -9.22 -37.73 10.63
C LEU A 94 -10.60 -37.86 11.27
N ASP A 95 -10.99 -39.04 11.76
CA ASP A 95 -12.34 -39.27 12.29
C ASP A 95 -13.46 -38.87 11.30
N ASP A 96 -14.71 -38.97 11.71
CA ASP A 96 -15.86 -38.51 10.91
C ASP A 96 -16.32 -37.10 11.30
N ASP A 97 -15.80 -36.53 12.39
CA ASP A 97 -16.06 -35.16 12.83
C ASP A 97 -15.18 -34.15 12.07
N THR A 98 -15.67 -33.70 10.91
CA THR A 98 -14.98 -32.74 10.05
C THR A 98 -14.89 -31.32 10.64
N SER A 99 -15.70 -31.01 11.68
CA SER A 99 -15.62 -29.73 12.37
C SER A 99 -14.40 -29.63 13.30
N ARG A 100 -13.85 -30.79 13.69
CA ARG A 100 -12.71 -30.91 14.60
C ARG A 100 -11.42 -31.32 13.89
N TYR A 101 -11.51 -32.24 12.94
CA TYR A 101 -10.36 -32.84 12.28
C TYR A 101 -10.34 -32.55 10.78
N GLY A 102 -9.16 -32.25 10.26
CA GLY A 102 -8.98 -31.73 8.91
C GLY A 102 -7.97 -30.58 8.85
N ILE A 103 -7.98 -29.85 7.75
CA ILE A 103 -7.07 -28.73 7.50
C ILE A 103 -7.49 -27.54 8.35
N LEU A 104 -6.63 -27.19 9.31
CA LEU A 104 -6.79 -26.02 10.17
C LEU A 104 -6.26 -24.74 9.48
N ASP A 105 -5.14 -24.85 8.77
CA ASP A 105 -4.49 -23.75 8.04
C ASP A 105 -3.78 -24.28 6.78
N GLY A 106 -3.59 -23.43 5.76
CA GLY A 106 -3.03 -23.82 4.47
C GLY A 106 -4.07 -24.32 3.46
N GLY A 107 -5.36 -24.00 3.65
CA GLY A 107 -6.43 -24.41 2.73
C GLY A 107 -6.25 -23.92 1.29
N HIS A 108 -5.65 -22.74 1.08
CA HIS A 108 -5.28 -22.27 -0.27
C HIS A 108 -4.15 -23.10 -0.88
N THR A 109 -3.13 -23.48 -0.09
CA THR A 109 -2.04 -24.37 -0.52
C THR A 109 -2.58 -25.72 -0.92
N TYR A 110 -3.41 -26.33 -0.07
CA TYR A 110 -4.05 -27.60 -0.36
C TYR A 110 -4.86 -27.53 -1.66
N ARG A 111 -5.71 -26.51 -1.81
CA ARG A 111 -6.53 -26.35 -3.01
C ARG A 111 -5.70 -26.14 -4.27
N ALA A 112 -4.65 -25.32 -4.20
CA ALA A 112 -3.76 -25.08 -5.33
C ALA A 112 -3.04 -26.37 -5.77
N ILE A 113 -2.61 -27.20 -4.82
CA ILE A 113 -2.02 -28.52 -5.10
C ILE A 113 -3.06 -29.42 -5.78
N MET A 114 -4.27 -29.53 -5.23
CA MET A 114 -5.32 -30.35 -5.83
C MET A 114 -5.71 -29.88 -7.24
N ASP A 115 -5.70 -28.58 -7.49
CA ASP A 115 -6.07 -28.01 -8.78
C ASP A 115 -4.96 -28.15 -9.84
N ARG A 116 -3.67 -28.24 -9.45
CA ARG A 116 -2.54 -28.13 -10.39
C ARG A 116 -1.42 -29.14 -10.24
N ARG A 117 -1.47 -30.09 -9.30
CA ARG A 117 -0.41 -31.10 -9.13
C ARG A 117 -0.17 -31.95 -10.37
N ASP A 118 -1.21 -32.16 -11.18
CA ASP A 118 -1.12 -32.91 -12.44
C ASP A 118 -0.38 -32.13 -13.54
N ALA A 119 -0.23 -30.81 -13.37
CA ALA A 119 0.52 -29.93 -14.25
C ALA A 119 1.98 -29.72 -13.80
N ILE A 120 2.42 -30.36 -12.71
CA ILE A 120 3.84 -30.32 -12.30
C ILE A 120 4.66 -31.08 -13.36
N PRO A 121 5.73 -30.48 -13.92
CA PRO A 121 6.61 -31.16 -14.89
C PRO A 121 7.05 -32.54 -14.40
N SER A 122 6.99 -33.54 -15.28
CA SER A 122 7.19 -34.97 -14.92
C SER A 122 8.58 -35.27 -14.37
N ASP A 123 9.56 -34.46 -14.72
CA ASP A 123 10.96 -34.53 -14.29
C ASP A 123 11.23 -33.79 -12.97
N ILE A 124 10.21 -33.13 -12.40
CA ILE A 124 10.32 -32.34 -11.18
C ILE A 124 9.44 -32.94 -10.09
N ASP A 125 10.05 -33.20 -8.94
CA ASP A 125 9.34 -33.47 -7.70
C ASP A 125 9.22 -32.20 -6.87
N LYS A 126 8.02 -31.98 -6.34
CA LYS A 126 7.74 -30.89 -5.42
C LYS A 126 7.13 -31.45 -4.16
N PHE A 127 7.62 -30.94 -3.04
CA PHE A 127 7.18 -31.38 -1.73
C PHE A 127 6.36 -30.28 -1.07
N VAL A 128 5.42 -30.70 -0.21
CA VAL A 128 4.73 -29.82 0.71
C VAL A 128 4.94 -30.32 2.13
N LYS A 129 5.19 -29.40 3.05
CA LYS A 129 5.28 -29.69 4.47
C LYS A 129 3.87 -29.77 5.07
N LEU A 130 3.57 -30.87 5.76
CA LEU A 130 2.41 -31.03 6.63
C LEU A 130 2.87 -30.89 8.08
N GLU A 131 2.11 -30.13 8.87
CA GLU A 131 2.25 -30.06 10.32
C GLU A 131 0.97 -30.61 10.94
N VAL A 132 1.04 -31.85 11.42
CA VAL A 132 -0.13 -32.59 11.93
C VAL A 132 -0.12 -32.58 13.45
N PHE A 133 -1.14 -32.02 14.07
CA PHE A 133 -1.36 -32.04 15.51
C PHE A 133 -2.29 -33.19 15.90
N VAL A 134 -1.89 -33.95 16.93
CA VAL A 134 -2.69 -35.01 17.55
C VAL A 134 -2.75 -34.75 19.06
N GLY A 135 -3.95 -34.67 19.61
CA GLY A 135 -4.22 -34.47 21.04
C GLY A 135 -5.72 -34.42 21.33
N GLU A 136 -6.14 -34.90 22.51
CA GLU A 136 -7.56 -35.04 22.88
C GLU A 136 -8.21 -33.72 23.31
N ASP A 137 -7.45 -32.74 23.83
CA ASP A 137 -7.99 -31.50 24.40
C ASP A 137 -7.50 -30.22 23.68
N LEU A 138 -7.18 -30.31 22.38
CA LEU A 138 -6.75 -29.16 21.61
C LEU A 138 -7.90 -28.15 21.40
N ASP A 139 -7.70 -26.91 21.84
CA ASP A 139 -8.58 -25.78 21.51
C ASP A 139 -8.38 -25.37 20.04
N VAL A 140 -9.25 -25.92 19.18
CA VAL A 140 -9.24 -25.69 17.73
C VAL A 140 -9.38 -24.20 17.40
N ALA A 141 -10.23 -23.47 18.13
CA ALA A 141 -10.49 -22.06 17.87
C ALA A 141 -9.28 -21.20 18.22
N ALA A 142 -8.71 -21.38 19.42
CA ALA A 142 -7.52 -20.66 19.85
C ALA A 142 -6.30 -20.97 18.97
N LEU A 143 -6.13 -22.23 18.54
CA LEU A 143 -5.05 -22.63 17.63
C LEU A 143 -5.24 -22.01 16.24
N SER A 144 -6.46 -21.99 15.73
CA SER A 144 -6.79 -21.34 14.45
C SER A 144 -6.51 -19.84 14.50
N ASP A 145 -6.96 -19.16 15.55
CA ASP A 145 -6.78 -17.70 15.72
C ASP A 145 -5.30 -17.34 15.85
N ALA A 146 -4.55 -18.04 16.71
CA ALA A 146 -3.12 -17.80 16.89
C ALA A 146 -2.34 -17.92 15.58
N ARG A 147 -2.68 -18.89 14.71
CA ARG A 147 -2.02 -19.08 13.41
C ARG A 147 -2.42 -18.02 12.39
N ASN A 148 -3.65 -17.53 12.46
CA ASN A 148 -4.20 -16.51 11.57
C ASN A 148 -3.80 -15.06 11.95
N THR A 149 -3.16 -14.83 13.09
CA THR A 149 -2.74 -13.49 13.56
C THR A 149 -1.37 -13.01 13.05
N SER A 150 -0.63 -13.81 12.27
CA SER A 150 0.61 -13.32 11.66
C SER A 150 0.29 -12.22 10.64
N VAL A 151 0.53 -10.96 11.00
CA VAL A 151 0.36 -9.81 10.09
C VAL A 151 1.27 -10.05 8.89
N GLN A 152 0.68 -10.19 7.71
CA GLN A 152 1.43 -10.31 6.47
C GLN A 152 2.28 -9.04 6.29
N VAL A 153 3.58 -9.21 5.99
CA VAL A 153 4.46 -8.08 5.68
C VAL A 153 3.85 -7.32 4.50
N SER A 154 3.54 -6.03 4.69
CA SER A 154 2.96 -5.24 3.62
C SER A 154 3.97 -5.01 2.50
N ASP A 155 3.45 -4.79 1.30
CA ASP A 155 4.23 -4.43 0.13
C ASP A 155 5.14 -3.21 0.35
N ILE A 156 4.72 -2.27 1.22
CA ILE A 156 5.52 -1.10 1.61
C ILE A 156 6.69 -1.52 2.49
N ALA A 157 6.46 -2.40 3.47
CA ALA A 157 7.53 -2.91 4.32
C ALA A 157 8.55 -3.71 3.51
N LEU A 158 8.12 -4.49 2.52
CA LEU A 158 9.02 -5.18 1.58
C LEU A 158 9.87 -4.18 0.78
N PHE A 159 9.25 -3.14 0.22
CA PHE A 159 9.98 -2.08 -0.50
C PHE A 159 11.01 -1.37 0.38
N ASN A 160 10.71 -1.18 1.67
CA ASN A 160 11.66 -0.61 2.60
C ASN A 160 12.82 -1.57 2.94
N LEU A 161 12.58 -2.89 3.00
CA LEU A 161 13.64 -3.88 3.20
C LEU A 161 14.59 -3.98 2.00
N GLU A 162 14.12 -3.61 0.82
CA GLU A 162 14.88 -3.56 -0.42
C GLU A 162 15.45 -2.15 -0.69
N ASP A 163 15.52 -1.28 0.33
CA ASP A 163 16.09 0.08 0.27
C ASP A 163 15.47 1.01 -0.80
N ARG A 164 14.31 0.65 -1.36
CA ARG A 164 13.67 1.39 -2.47
C ARG A 164 13.22 2.81 -2.09
N PHE A 165 13.12 3.10 -0.80
CA PHE A 165 12.75 4.43 -0.28
C PHE A 165 13.95 5.32 0.09
N ASP A 166 15.18 4.87 -0.10
CA ASP A 166 16.36 5.57 0.43
C ASP A 166 16.56 6.97 -0.16
N PHE A 167 16.24 7.17 -1.43
CA PHE A 167 16.28 8.51 -2.02
C PHE A 167 15.24 9.45 -1.39
N ILE A 168 14.07 8.93 -0.98
CA ILE A 168 13.07 9.71 -0.24
C ILE A 168 13.59 10.06 1.16
N LYS A 169 14.18 9.08 1.87
CA LYS A 169 14.79 9.30 3.19
C LYS A 169 15.85 10.40 3.13
N LYS A 170 16.75 10.35 2.13
CA LYS A 170 17.79 11.36 1.90
C LYS A 170 17.19 12.74 1.62
N ALA A 171 16.16 12.82 0.77
CA ALA A 171 15.53 14.09 0.41
C ALA A 171 14.89 14.84 1.58
N ILE A 172 14.49 14.14 2.64
CA ILE A 172 13.83 14.72 3.82
C ILE A 172 14.68 14.64 5.10
N ALA A 173 15.94 14.21 5.00
CA ALA A 173 16.79 13.96 6.18
C ALA A 173 16.96 15.22 7.05
N ASP A 174 17.09 16.39 6.42
CA ASP A 174 17.25 17.67 7.10
C ASP A 174 15.91 18.34 7.47
N GLN A 175 14.78 17.66 7.24
CA GLN A 175 13.45 18.20 7.52
C GLN A 175 13.01 17.82 8.95
N PRO A 176 12.30 18.71 9.67
CA PRO A 176 11.89 18.47 11.06
C PRO A 176 10.96 17.25 11.24
N TYR A 177 10.41 16.74 10.14
CA TYR A 177 9.51 15.60 10.11
C TYR A 177 10.15 14.32 9.55
N GLY A 178 11.42 14.35 9.11
CA GLY A 178 12.09 13.22 8.46
C GLY A 178 12.08 11.94 9.31
N ASP A 179 12.41 12.08 10.59
CA ASP A 179 12.46 10.96 11.55
C ASP A 179 11.07 10.37 11.87
N ASN A 180 10.01 11.13 11.63
CA ASN A 180 8.64 10.74 11.95
C ASN A 180 7.94 9.95 10.83
N ILE A 181 8.66 9.67 9.73
CA ILE A 181 8.12 8.93 8.58
C ILE A 181 8.23 7.40 8.76
N ALA A 182 7.09 6.73 8.82
CA ALA A 182 6.96 5.29 8.93
C ALA A 182 7.09 4.60 7.56
N TYR A 183 8.03 3.65 7.46
CA TYR A 183 8.29 2.85 6.24
C TYR A 183 7.89 1.38 6.37
N LYS A 184 7.28 1.00 7.50
CA LYS A 184 6.71 -0.33 7.77
C LYS A 184 5.50 -0.20 8.68
N ASP A 185 4.69 -1.25 8.74
CA ASP A 185 3.55 -1.28 9.66
C ASP A 185 4.05 -1.35 11.11
N ASN A 186 3.37 -0.62 12.01
CA ASN A 186 3.74 -0.51 13.42
C ASN A 186 5.18 -0.02 13.65
N ASP A 187 5.67 0.90 12.83
CA ASP A 187 6.97 1.59 13.04
C ASP A 187 6.88 2.47 14.30
N SER A 188 7.18 1.86 15.45
CA SER A 188 6.97 2.45 16.77
C SER A 188 7.59 3.83 16.91
N GLY A 189 6.79 4.82 17.32
CA GLY A 189 7.23 6.20 17.51
C GLY A 189 7.09 7.08 16.27
N LYS A 190 6.70 6.52 15.11
CA LYS A 190 6.49 7.29 13.89
C LYS A 190 5.00 7.39 13.56
N THR A 191 4.51 8.61 13.34
CA THR A 191 3.07 8.87 13.17
C THR A 191 2.66 9.03 11.71
N THR A 192 3.59 9.27 10.79
CA THR A 192 3.27 9.66 9.42
C THR A 192 3.72 8.60 8.42
N PRO A 193 2.82 7.88 7.75
CA PRO A 193 3.21 6.87 6.77
C PRO A 193 3.91 7.46 5.54
N VAL A 194 4.93 6.78 5.01
CA VAL A 194 5.60 7.17 3.73
C VAL A 194 4.61 7.35 2.57
N SER A 195 3.47 6.66 2.61
CA SER A 195 2.42 6.82 1.60
C SER A 195 1.85 8.23 1.50
N GLU A 196 1.95 9.03 2.56
CA GLU A 196 1.51 10.43 2.51
C GLU A 196 2.46 11.28 1.67
N LEU A 197 3.78 11.03 1.73
CA LEU A 197 4.75 11.64 0.82
C LEU A 197 4.54 11.17 -0.63
N LEU A 198 4.30 9.86 -0.83
CA LEU A 198 4.03 9.32 -2.17
C LEU A 198 2.79 9.95 -2.81
N LYS A 199 1.75 10.29 -2.05
CA LYS A 199 0.56 10.99 -2.59
C LYS A 199 0.93 12.39 -3.10
N LEU A 200 1.80 13.11 -2.38
CA LEU A 200 2.25 14.44 -2.80
C LEU A 200 3.05 14.34 -4.10
N MET A 201 3.98 13.39 -4.18
CA MET A 201 4.77 13.13 -5.40
C MET A 201 3.88 12.69 -6.57
N TYR A 202 2.94 11.77 -6.34
CA TYR A 202 2.01 11.33 -7.38
C TYR A 202 1.17 12.48 -7.95
N ALA A 203 0.76 13.44 -7.10
CA ALA A 203 0.03 14.62 -7.58
C ALA A 203 0.87 15.53 -8.51
N PHE A 204 2.19 15.40 -8.45
CA PHE A 204 3.18 16.14 -9.24
C PHE A 204 3.90 15.28 -10.27
N ASN A 205 3.44 14.04 -10.51
CA ASN A 205 3.97 13.20 -11.59
C ASN A 205 3.58 13.81 -12.96
N ILE A 206 4.38 14.75 -13.46
CA ILE A 206 4.13 15.49 -14.70
C ILE A 206 4.26 14.62 -15.96
N ASP A 207 4.92 13.45 -15.87
CA ASP A 207 4.95 12.47 -16.97
C ASP A 207 3.57 11.84 -17.19
N ARG A 208 2.75 11.77 -16.14
CA ARG A 208 1.35 11.30 -16.20
C ARG A 208 0.33 12.43 -16.25
N PHE A 209 0.62 13.55 -15.61
CA PHE A 209 -0.33 14.64 -15.33
C PHE A 209 0.18 16.00 -15.83
N GLY A 210 0.84 16.03 -16.98
CA GLY A 210 1.50 17.22 -17.52
C GLY A 210 0.57 18.33 -18.02
N ASP A 211 -0.76 18.12 -18.01
CA ASP A 211 -1.72 19.09 -18.47
C ASP A 211 -3.01 19.13 -17.63
N ALA A 212 -3.95 20.00 -18.00
CA ALA A 212 -5.26 20.07 -17.35
C ALA A 212 -6.11 18.80 -17.59
N LEU A 213 -5.93 18.08 -18.70
CA LEU A 213 -6.81 16.97 -19.11
C LEU A 213 -6.60 15.71 -18.27
N SER A 214 -5.36 15.53 -17.80
CA SER A 214 -4.88 14.43 -16.98
C SER A 214 -4.76 14.87 -15.51
N VAL A 215 -5.63 14.33 -14.64
CA VAL A 215 -5.73 14.78 -13.23
C VAL A 215 -5.37 13.68 -12.23
N PRO A 216 -4.62 13.99 -11.16
CA PRO A 216 -4.11 12.99 -10.22
C PRO A 216 -5.12 12.67 -9.10
N ILE A 217 -6.37 12.33 -9.42
CA ILE A 217 -7.42 12.04 -8.41
C ILE A 217 -7.00 10.95 -7.40
N ALA A 218 -6.18 9.97 -7.83
CA ALA A 218 -5.73 8.88 -6.96
C ALA A 218 -4.86 9.36 -5.78
N SER A 219 -4.21 10.53 -5.90
CA SER A 219 -3.51 11.17 -4.77
C SER A 219 -4.45 11.49 -3.61
N TYR A 220 -5.74 11.72 -3.89
CA TYR A 220 -6.79 11.84 -2.89
C TYR A 220 -7.43 10.48 -2.54
N THR A 221 -7.79 9.67 -3.54
CA THR A 221 -8.69 8.53 -3.31
C THR A 221 -8.06 7.28 -2.72
N GLY A 222 -6.74 7.06 -2.81
CA GLY A 222 -6.19 5.89 -2.12
C GLY A 222 -4.71 5.57 -2.28
N LYS A 223 -4.10 5.27 -1.13
CA LYS A 223 -2.73 4.75 -0.93
C LYS A 223 -2.35 3.60 -1.88
N ALA A 224 -3.27 2.66 -2.14
CA ALA A 224 -2.98 1.48 -2.95
C ALA A 224 -2.71 1.81 -4.42
N ALA A 225 -3.47 2.74 -5.02
CA ALA A 225 -3.28 3.14 -6.41
C ALA A 225 -1.97 3.92 -6.60
N VAL A 226 -1.68 4.83 -5.67
CA VAL A 226 -0.42 5.59 -5.64
C VAL A 226 0.78 4.68 -5.47
N PHE A 227 0.73 3.73 -4.54
CA PHE A 227 1.83 2.80 -4.33
C PHE A 227 2.02 1.83 -5.52
N LYS A 228 0.93 1.41 -6.17
CA LYS A 228 1.01 0.62 -7.41
C LYS A 228 1.71 1.40 -8.53
N ASP A 229 1.44 2.70 -8.65
CA ASP A 229 2.10 3.57 -9.61
C ASP A 229 3.59 3.70 -9.33
N TYR A 230 3.95 4.02 -8.09
CA TYR A 230 5.34 4.08 -7.65
C TYR A 230 6.10 2.76 -7.86
N ARG A 231 5.48 1.62 -7.52
CA ARG A 231 6.07 0.29 -7.79
C ARG A 231 6.33 0.08 -9.27
N LYS A 232 5.34 0.41 -10.12
CA LYS A 232 5.50 0.27 -11.56
C LYS A 232 6.63 1.16 -12.08
N GLU A 233 6.71 2.40 -11.61
CA GLU A 233 7.79 3.31 -11.98
C GLU A 233 9.15 2.74 -11.59
N TRP A 234 9.27 2.19 -10.37
CA TRP A 234 10.50 1.52 -9.96
C TRP A 234 10.85 0.36 -10.89
N ASP A 235 9.89 -0.53 -11.16
CA ASP A 235 10.10 -1.71 -11.99
C ASP A 235 10.46 -1.35 -13.45
N ASP A 236 9.99 -0.22 -13.96
CA ASP A 236 10.29 0.25 -15.32
C ASP A 236 11.60 1.08 -15.38
N HIS A 237 11.96 1.78 -14.31
CA HIS A 237 13.00 2.81 -14.28
C HIS A 237 13.95 2.60 -13.08
N HIS A 238 14.73 1.53 -13.13
CA HIS A 238 15.81 1.21 -12.19
C HIS A 238 17.15 1.01 -12.89
N THR A 239 18.26 1.04 -12.14
CA THR A 239 19.61 0.70 -12.61
C THR A 239 19.69 -0.75 -13.07
N GLU A 240 20.66 -1.13 -13.91
CA GLU A 240 20.74 -2.49 -14.46
C GLU A 240 20.78 -3.60 -13.39
N ASP A 241 21.34 -3.31 -12.21
CA ASP A 241 21.41 -4.22 -11.07
C ASP A 241 20.12 -4.26 -10.22
N GLY A 242 19.12 -3.44 -10.55
CA GLY A 242 17.83 -3.34 -9.86
C GLY A 242 17.88 -2.69 -8.48
N SER A 243 19.03 -2.14 -8.07
CA SER A 243 19.25 -1.68 -6.70
C SER A 243 18.86 -0.22 -6.46
N HIS A 244 18.86 0.61 -7.50
CA HIS A 244 18.56 2.04 -7.42
C HIS A 244 17.58 2.48 -8.51
N PRO A 245 16.81 3.57 -8.32
CA PRO A 245 16.04 4.15 -9.40
C PRO A 245 16.99 4.76 -10.45
N SER A 246 16.64 4.67 -11.73
CA SER A 246 17.39 5.37 -12.79
C SER A 246 17.10 6.87 -12.77
N GLU A 247 17.90 7.67 -13.46
CA GLU A 247 17.72 9.13 -13.52
C GLU A 247 16.39 9.56 -14.17
N ASP A 248 15.80 8.68 -14.98
CA ASP A 248 14.50 8.90 -15.64
C ASP A 248 13.31 8.63 -14.71
N ASN A 249 13.53 8.02 -13.55
CA ASN A 249 12.46 7.71 -12.60
C ASN A 249 11.84 9.00 -12.03
N ILE A 250 10.57 9.26 -12.35
CA ILE A 250 9.92 10.51 -11.94
C ILE A 250 9.85 10.69 -10.42
N TYR A 251 9.77 9.62 -9.63
CA TYR A 251 9.78 9.74 -8.17
C TYR A 251 11.17 10.13 -7.64
N LEU A 252 12.25 9.63 -8.25
CA LEU A 252 13.59 10.12 -7.93
C LEU A 252 13.70 11.62 -8.22
N GLN A 253 13.22 12.06 -9.39
CA GLN A 253 13.26 13.47 -9.77
C GLN A 253 12.45 14.34 -8.79
N LEU A 254 11.21 13.93 -8.49
CA LEU A 254 10.33 14.63 -7.56
C LEU A 254 10.84 14.67 -6.12
N SER A 255 11.67 13.71 -5.71
CA SER A 255 12.25 13.73 -4.37
C SER A 255 13.08 14.99 -4.12
N ARG A 256 13.72 15.54 -5.15
CA ARG A 256 14.52 16.76 -5.08
C ARG A 256 13.70 18.00 -4.68
N VAL A 257 12.40 18.00 -4.97
CA VAL A 257 11.47 19.09 -4.63
C VAL A 257 10.48 18.71 -3.53
N LEU A 258 10.61 17.51 -2.94
CA LEU A 258 9.68 16.97 -1.95
C LEU A 258 9.52 17.87 -0.71
N PRO A 259 10.58 18.50 -0.14
CA PRO A 259 10.40 19.47 0.93
C PRO A 259 9.48 20.63 0.55
N THR A 260 9.62 21.17 -0.67
CA THR A 260 8.74 22.22 -1.20
C THR A 260 7.31 21.73 -1.38
N LEU A 261 7.11 20.46 -1.80
CA LEU A 261 5.78 19.87 -1.91
C LEU A 261 5.08 19.78 -0.54
N VAL A 262 5.80 19.35 0.50
CA VAL A 262 5.28 19.31 1.88
C VAL A 262 4.94 20.72 2.36
N ALA A 263 5.86 21.67 2.19
CA ALA A 263 5.64 23.06 2.58
C ALA A 263 4.42 23.69 1.88
N LEU A 264 4.25 23.44 0.58
CA LEU A 264 3.09 23.93 -0.18
C LEU A 264 1.78 23.31 0.33
N TYR A 265 1.75 22.00 0.55
CA TYR A 265 0.55 21.30 1.02
C TYR A 265 0.08 21.85 2.37
N GLU A 266 0.99 21.96 3.34
CA GLU A 266 0.65 22.46 4.68
C GLU A 266 0.34 23.96 4.66
N ARG A 267 1.05 24.75 3.85
CA ARG A 267 0.72 26.17 3.67
C ARG A 267 -0.69 26.38 3.12
N ILE A 268 -1.13 25.55 2.16
CA ILE A 268 -2.51 25.57 1.66
C ILE A 268 -3.50 25.25 2.80
N GLN A 269 -3.23 24.21 3.59
CA GLN A 269 -4.07 23.82 4.72
C GLN A 269 -4.20 24.96 5.74
N GLU A 270 -3.08 25.56 6.14
CA GLU A 270 -2.99 26.63 7.13
C GLU A 270 -3.68 27.92 6.66
N ASP A 271 -3.48 28.31 5.40
CA ASP A 271 -4.00 29.58 4.86
C ASP A 271 -5.46 29.48 4.41
N MET A 272 -5.99 28.29 4.15
CA MET A 272 -7.34 28.10 3.59
C MET A 272 -8.44 28.86 4.37
N PRO A 273 -8.48 28.85 5.72
CA PRO A 273 -9.47 29.63 6.47
C PRO A 273 -9.38 31.13 6.19
N ARG A 274 -8.17 31.67 6.06
CA ARG A 274 -7.93 33.09 5.78
C ARG A 274 -8.34 33.43 4.35
N LYS A 275 -7.86 32.68 3.36
CA LYS A 275 -8.24 32.85 1.95
C LYS A 275 -9.75 32.69 1.73
N PHE A 276 -10.42 31.82 2.51
CA PHE A 276 -11.87 31.69 2.51
C PHE A 276 -12.58 32.97 2.97
N ARG A 277 -12.13 33.55 4.08
CA ARG A 277 -12.68 34.82 4.59
C ARG A 277 -12.44 35.97 3.61
N ASP A 278 -11.23 36.06 3.06
CA ASP A 278 -10.84 37.11 2.13
C ASP A 278 -11.73 37.08 0.87
N TYR A 279 -11.98 35.89 0.30
CA TYR A 279 -12.87 35.80 -0.87
C TYR A 279 -14.33 36.15 -0.51
N LYS A 280 -14.84 35.70 0.65
CA LYS A 280 -16.21 36.01 1.07
C LYS A 280 -16.41 37.51 1.28
N LEU A 281 -15.42 38.20 1.85
CA LEU A 281 -15.43 39.66 1.97
C LEU A 281 -15.40 40.34 0.60
N ALA A 282 -14.56 39.85 -0.33
CA ALA A 282 -14.47 40.42 -1.68
C ALA A 282 -15.79 40.34 -2.47
N VAL A 283 -16.63 39.33 -2.21
CA VAL A 283 -17.97 39.19 -2.82
C VAL A 283 -19.10 39.83 -1.98
N GLY A 284 -18.76 40.65 -0.98
CA GLY A 284 -19.73 41.42 -0.18
C GLY A 284 -20.42 40.65 0.95
N LEU A 285 -19.94 39.45 1.31
CA LEU A 285 -20.51 38.65 2.41
C LEU A 285 -19.77 38.95 3.72
N GLN A 286 -20.48 39.48 4.72
CA GLN A 286 -19.88 40.02 5.95
C GLN A 286 -19.19 38.99 6.86
N LYS A 287 -19.60 37.71 6.84
CA LYS A 287 -18.97 36.65 7.61
C LYS A 287 -18.99 35.33 6.84
N GLY A 288 -17.84 34.94 6.31
CA GLY A 288 -17.62 33.56 5.86
C GLY A 288 -17.45 32.63 7.05
N ASN A 289 -18.47 31.85 7.41
CA ASN A 289 -18.38 30.87 8.50
C ASN A 289 -17.64 29.61 8.05
N PHE A 290 -16.31 29.70 7.94
CA PHE A 290 -15.46 28.59 7.48
C PHE A 290 -15.68 27.29 8.28
N GLY A 291 -15.82 27.40 9.60
CA GLY A 291 -16.05 26.25 10.48
C GLY A 291 -17.39 25.53 10.32
N ASN A 292 -18.34 26.10 9.57
CA ASN A 292 -19.63 25.46 9.29
C ASN A 292 -19.64 24.71 7.95
N LEU A 293 -18.55 24.77 7.19
CA LEU A 293 -18.44 24.06 5.93
C LEU A 293 -18.32 22.56 6.19
N ARG A 294 -19.01 21.76 5.37
CA ARG A 294 -18.90 20.30 5.45
C ARG A 294 -17.45 19.89 5.22
N GLY A 295 -16.90 19.02 6.06
CA GLY A 295 -15.49 18.61 5.95
C GLY A 295 -14.49 19.61 6.51
N VAL A 296 -14.96 20.62 7.25
CA VAL A 296 -14.12 21.49 8.08
C VAL A 296 -14.55 21.30 9.53
N GLU A 297 -13.59 20.99 10.40
CA GLU A 297 -13.81 20.86 11.83
C GLU A 297 -13.01 21.93 12.56
N LYS A 298 -13.69 22.74 13.38
CA LYS A 298 -13.00 23.71 14.25
C LYS A 298 -12.35 22.95 15.41
N ARG A 299 -11.02 23.07 15.53
CA ARG A 299 -10.21 22.39 16.55
C ARG A 299 -9.50 23.35 17.50
N GLU A 300 -9.62 24.67 17.31
CA GLU A 300 -9.16 25.72 18.25
C GLU A 300 -7.70 25.53 18.71
N GLY A 301 -6.79 25.39 17.76
CA GLY A 301 -5.36 25.15 18.04
C GLY A 301 -5.03 23.76 18.60
N LYS A 302 -5.97 22.81 18.58
CA LYS A 302 -5.72 21.41 18.98
C LYS A 302 -5.40 20.50 17.79
N ALA A 303 -5.64 20.95 16.57
CA ALA A 303 -5.23 20.24 15.38
C ALA A 303 -3.80 20.62 15.00
N LYS A 304 -3.13 19.71 14.29
CA LYS A 304 -1.77 19.89 13.80
C LYS A 304 -1.68 19.48 12.34
N THR A 305 -0.79 20.13 11.60
CA THR A 305 -0.39 19.69 10.26
C THR A 305 0.31 18.32 10.36
N LEU A 306 0.22 17.53 9.29
CA LEU A 306 0.60 16.12 9.30
C LEU A 306 2.13 15.91 9.44
N PHE A 307 2.91 16.72 8.73
CA PHE A 307 4.36 16.60 8.67
C PHE A 307 5.00 17.48 9.73
N THR A 308 4.88 18.81 9.63
CA THR A 308 5.60 19.74 10.52
C THR A 308 5.00 19.86 11.92
N GLN A 309 3.81 19.28 12.15
CA GLN A 309 3.11 19.34 13.44
C GLN A 309 2.78 20.78 13.89
N THR A 310 2.68 21.70 12.92
CA THR A 310 2.29 23.10 13.13
C THR A 310 0.84 23.17 13.60
N THR A 311 0.57 24.01 14.60
CA THR A 311 -0.76 24.13 15.19
C THR A 311 -1.73 24.86 14.27
N ILE A 312 -2.93 24.30 14.07
CA ILE A 312 -3.97 24.87 13.21
C ILE A 312 -5.33 24.93 13.91
N ASP A 313 -6.13 25.93 13.56
CA ASP A 313 -7.46 26.16 14.13
C ASP A 313 -8.55 25.28 13.54
N TYR A 314 -8.34 24.80 12.32
CA TYR A 314 -9.30 24.03 11.54
C TYR A 314 -8.63 22.80 10.98
N ASP A 315 -9.26 21.64 11.19
CA ASP A 315 -8.97 20.44 10.43
C ASP A 315 -9.80 20.47 9.15
N VAL A 316 -9.14 20.44 8.00
CA VAL A 316 -9.74 20.64 6.69
C VAL A 316 -9.58 19.36 5.89
N SER A 317 -10.68 18.86 5.34
CA SER A 317 -10.65 17.65 4.54
C SER A 317 -9.70 17.79 3.34
N ALA A 318 -8.84 16.78 3.17
CA ALA A 318 -7.98 16.64 2.01
C ALA A 318 -8.75 16.67 0.66
N GLY A 319 -10.07 16.42 0.66
CA GLY A 319 -10.92 16.54 -0.52
C GLY A 319 -10.98 17.97 -1.11
N TYR A 320 -10.73 19.00 -0.30
CA TYR A 320 -10.58 20.38 -0.76
C TYR A 320 -9.13 20.77 -1.03
N ILE A 321 -8.20 20.26 -0.22
CA ILE A 321 -6.79 20.61 -0.33
C ILE A 321 -6.16 19.99 -1.58
N MET A 322 -6.39 18.70 -1.82
CA MET A 322 -5.72 17.96 -2.90
C MET A 322 -5.99 18.53 -4.31
N PRO A 323 -7.23 18.91 -4.70
CA PRO A 323 -7.48 19.55 -5.99
C PRO A 323 -6.77 20.91 -6.16
N ILE A 324 -6.59 21.67 -5.08
CA ILE A 324 -5.85 22.94 -5.08
C ILE A 324 -4.35 22.65 -5.18
N PHE A 325 -3.84 21.78 -4.31
CA PHE A 325 -2.43 21.38 -4.26
C PHE A 325 -1.93 20.84 -5.61
N GLY A 326 -2.67 19.89 -6.20
CA GLY A 326 -2.29 19.31 -7.48
C GLY A 326 -2.30 20.30 -8.64
N ALA A 327 -3.00 21.45 -8.53
CA ALA A 327 -2.96 22.47 -9.58
C ALA A 327 -1.57 23.08 -9.77
N PHE A 328 -0.76 23.12 -8.71
CA PHE A 328 0.59 23.69 -8.73
C PHE A 328 1.60 22.87 -9.53
N ARG A 329 1.26 21.63 -9.93
CA ARG A 329 2.06 20.88 -10.90
C ARG A 329 2.23 21.62 -12.23
N ALA A 330 1.33 22.56 -12.54
CA ALA A 330 1.45 23.46 -13.69
C ALA A 330 2.74 24.30 -13.68
N LEU A 331 3.37 24.49 -12.52
CA LEU A 331 4.59 25.29 -12.36
C LEU A 331 5.87 24.46 -12.48
N LEU A 332 5.75 23.14 -12.61
CA LEU A 332 6.88 22.23 -12.65
C LEU A 332 7.15 21.84 -14.11
N SER A 333 8.42 21.88 -14.51
CA SER A 333 8.89 21.40 -15.81
C SER A 333 10.03 20.41 -15.62
N LYS A 334 10.32 19.61 -16.67
CA LYS A 334 11.58 18.88 -16.73
C LYS A 334 12.73 19.88 -16.82
N ASP A 335 13.87 19.54 -16.23
CA ASP A 335 15.12 20.27 -16.46
C ASP A 335 15.58 20.12 -17.92
N LYS A 336 16.64 20.84 -18.30
CA LYS A 336 17.13 20.85 -19.68
C LYS A 336 17.61 19.49 -20.17
N ASP A 337 18.11 18.66 -19.27
CA ASP A 337 18.69 17.36 -19.59
C ASP A 337 17.64 16.22 -19.50
N GLY A 338 16.45 16.50 -18.96
CA GLY A 338 15.33 15.55 -18.80
C GLY A 338 15.39 14.67 -17.55
N HIS A 339 16.49 14.75 -16.79
CA HIS A 339 16.82 13.89 -15.64
C HIS A 339 16.48 14.54 -14.29
N GLY A 340 15.61 15.53 -14.30
CA GLY A 340 15.15 16.25 -13.12
C GLY A 340 13.92 17.09 -13.39
N VAL A 341 13.43 17.70 -12.32
CA VAL A 341 12.35 18.67 -12.38
C VAL A 341 12.79 19.99 -11.77
N GLU A 342 12.27 21.09 -12.31
CA GLU A 342 12.52 22.43 -11.81
C GLU A 342 11.21 23.25 -11.74
N TRP A 343 11.17 24.18 -10.79
CA TRP A 343 10.06 25.12 -10.66
C TRP A 343 10.28 26.29 -11.62
N GLU A 344 9.38 26.47 -12.59
CA GLU A 344 9.41 27.64 -13.47
C GLU A 344 9.10 28.94 -12.70
N LEU A 345 8.30 28.83 -11.63
CA LEU A 345 7.96 29.87 -10.68
C LEU A 345 7.84 29.27 -9.27
N ASP A 346 8.15 30.06 -8.25
CA ASP A 346 8.01 29.62 -6.87
C ASP A 346 6.55 29.30 -6.54
N PRO A 347 6.24 28.07 -6.06
CA PRO A 347 4.87 27.66 -5.79
C PRO A 347 4.24 28.33 -4.56
N LEU A 348 5.04 28.73 -3.56
CA LEU A 348 4.55 29.43 -2.38
C LEU A 348 4.19 30.88 -2.71
N GLU A 349 5.02 31.57 -3.50
CA GLU A 349 4.69 32.90 -4.03
C GLU A 349 3.47 32.86 -4.95
N MET A 350 3.35 31.79 -5.76
CA MET A 350 2.17 31.58 -6.59
C MET A 350 0.93 31.37 -5.71
N TRP A 351 1.01 30.59 -4.63
CA TRP A 351 -0.10 30.42 -3.67
C TRP A 351 -0.53 31.75 -3.05
N ASP A 352 0.41 32.61 -2.70
CA ASP A 352 0.08 33.94 -2.20
C ASP A 352 -0.70 34.77 -3.23
N THR A 353 -0.36 34.62 -4.52
CA THR A 353 -1.02 35.29 -5.65
C THR A 353 -2.42 34.73 -5.97
N VAL A 354 -2.55 33.41 -6.17
CA VAL A 354 -3.79 32.79 -6.70
C VAL A 354 -4.64 32.09 -5.64
N GLY A 355 -4.17 31.96 -4.41
CA GLY A 355 -4.83 31.13 -3.39
C GLY A 355 -6.28 31.53 -3.10
N MET A 356 -6.61 32.83 -3.17
CA MET A 356 -8.00 33.29 -2.99
C MET A 356 -8.91 32.78 -4.11
N ALA A 357 -8.44 32.85 -5.37
CA ALA A 357 -9.19 32.37 -6.53
C ALA A 357 -9.36 30.85 -6.52
N LEU A 358 -8.34 30.10 -6.09
CA LEU A 358 -8.40 28.64 -5.97
C LEU A 358 -9.38 28.20 -4.89
N VAL A 359 -9.37 28.87 -3.73
CA VAL A 359 -10.32 28.60 -2.64
C VAL A 359 -11.74 28.95 -3.08
N GLN A 360 -11.95 30.10 -3.73
CA GLN A 360 -13.24 30.47 -4.29
C GLN A 360 -13.76 29.41 -5.27
N ASN A 361 -12.96 29.06 -6.29
CA ASN A 361 -13.35 28.07 -7.29
C ASN A 361 -13.70 26.72 -6.67
N THR A 362 -12.96 26.30 -5.64
CA THR A 362 -13.21 25.05 -4.92
C THR A 362 -14.56 25.06 -4.20
N PHE A 363 -14.84 26.07 -3.39
CA PHE A 363 -16.07 26.11 -2.57
C PHE A 363 -17.32 26.55 -3.35
N ASP A 364 -17.16 27.28 -4.46
CA ASP A 364 -18.28 27.63 -5.33
C ASP A 364 -18.66 26.47 -6.27
N THR A 365 -17.73 25.55 -6.56
CA THR A 365 -17.97 24.37 -7.41
C THR A 365 -18.63 23.23 -6.64
N GLU A 366 -18.10 22.85 -5.47
CA GLU A 366 -18.57 21.68 -4.74
C GLU A 366 -18.39 21.86 -3.23
N THR A 367 -19.47 21.65 -2.47
CA THR A 367 -19.52 21.85 -1.02
C THR A 367 -19.44 20.54 -0.24
N ASN A 368 -19.33 19.41 -0.91
CA ASN A 368 -19.03 18.11 -0.30
C ASN A 368 -17.56 17.72 -0.58
N PRO A 369 -16.72 17.54 0.45
CA PRO A 369 -15.30 17.27 0.25
C PRO A 369 -15.02 15.95 -0.48
N ILE A 370 -15.87 14.93 -0.30
CA ILE A 370 -15.70 13.64 -0.97
C ILE A 370 -15.96 13.76 -2.46
N ALA A 371 -17.02 14.50 -2.83
CA ALA A 371 -17.33 14.79 -4.22
C ALA A 371 -16.25 15.68 -4.83
N ALA A 372 -15.85 16.76 -4.13
CA ALA A 372 -14.82 17.70 -4.58
C ALA A 372 -13.50 16.98 -4.92
N GLY A 373 -12.99 16.15 -4.01
CA GLY A 373 -11.75 15.42 -4.22
C GLY A 373 -11.79 14.42 -5.39
N ARG A 374 -12.98 13.97 -5.80
CA ARG A 374 -13.21 13.07 -6.94
C ARG A 374 -13.64 13.78 -8.22
N MET A 375 -13.90 15.08 -8.17
CA MET A 375 -14.51 15.82 -9.27
C MET A 375 -13.46 16.30 -10.27
N LYS A 376 -13.30 15.56 -11.38
CA LYS A 376 -12.31 15.88 -12.43
C LYS A 376 -12.34 17.35 -12.90
N THR A 377 -13.53 17.94 -13.05
CA THR A 377 -13.71 19.32 -13.50
C THR A 377 -13.17 20.36 -12.49
N LEU A 378 -13.20 20.06 -11.19
CA LEU A 378 -12.62 20.91 -10.16
C LEU A 378 -11.08 20.93 -10.24
N TRP A 379 -10.47 19.74 -10.36
CA TRP A 379 -9.01 19.63 -10.57
C TRP A 379 -8.56 20.38 -11.84
N GLN A 380 -9.33 20.25 -12.92
CA GLN A 380 -9.11 20.94 -14.19
C GLN A 380 -9.17 22.47 -14.07
N SER A 381 -10.21 22.98 -13.43
CA SER A 381 -10.41 24.42 -13.27
C SER A 381 -9.33 25.04 -12.37
N ASN A 382 -8.99 24.39 -11.25
CA ASN A 382 -7.89 24.83 -10.38
C ASN A 382 -6.54 24.84 -11.13
N TYR A 383 -6.23 23.81 -11.91
CA TYR A 383 -5.01 23.78 -12.73
C TYR A 383 -4.94 24.98 -13.70
N ARG A 384 -6.03 25.26 -14.40
CA ARG A 384 -6.11 26.39 -15.36
C ARG A 384 -5.91 27.75 -14.69
N ILE A 385 -6.34 27.92 -13.44
CA ILE A 385 -6.09 29.16 -12.67
C ILE A 385 -4.59 29.36 -12.46
N VAL A 386 -3.88 28.32 -12.01
CA VAL A 386 -2.42 28.38 -11.79
C VAL A 386 -1.67 28.57 -13.11
N GLU A 387 -2.03 27.81 -14.14
CA GLU A 387 -1.42 27.89 -15.47
C GLU A 387 -1.61 29.27 -16.13
N GLY A 388 -2.80 29.87 -15.98
CA GLY A 388 -3.10 31.20 -16.47
C GLY A 388 -2.22 32.27 -15.83
N GLU A 389 -2.10 32.26 -14.49
CA GLU A 389 -1.24 33.23 -13.78
C GLU A 389 0.25 32.97 -14.04
N LYS A 390 0.68 31.70 -14.19
CA LYS A 390 2.03 31.35 -14.65
C LYS A 390 2.34 32.02 -15.98
N THR A 391 1.48 31.82 -16.97
CA THR A 391 1.64 32.36 -18.33
C THR A 391 1.76 33.88 -18.30
N LYS A 392 0.88 34.55 -17.54
CA LYS A 392 0.91 36.01 -17.36
C LYS A 392 2.22 36.50 -16.76
N LYS A 393 2.72 35.88 -15.68
CA LYS A 393 3.99 36.26 -15.04
C LYS A 393 5.19 36.03 -15.97
N LEU A 394 5.22 34.92 -16.72
CA LEU A 394 6.28 34.64 -17.68
C LEU A 394 6.28 35.65 -18.84
N LEU A 395 5.11 36.00 -19.38
CA LEU A 395 4.97 37.04 -20.40
C LEU A 395 5.48 38.40 -19.90
N GLN A 396 5.14 38.78 -18.67
CA GLN A 396 5.65 40.02 -18.06
C GLN A 396 7.17 40.03 -17.94
N LYS A 397 7.79 38.91 -17.49
CA LYS A 397 9.25 38.76 -17.42
C LYS A 397 9.92 38.85 -18.80
N LEU A 398 9.28 38.33 -19.85
CA LEU A 398 9.78 38.42 -21.22
C LEU A 398 9.71 39.86 -21.75
N MET A 399 8.58 40.54 -21.55
CA MET A 399 8.39 41.93 -21.98
C MET A 399 9.32 42.91 -21.25
N SER A 400 9.64 42.66 -19.98
CA SER A 400 10.57 43.51 -19.21
C SER A 400 12.03 43.33 -19.62
N LYS A 401 12.41 42.20 -20.21
CA LYS A 401 13.78 41.94 -20.71
C LYS A 401 14.05 42.54 -22.09
N GLN A 402 12.99 42.91 -22.82
CA GLN A 402 13.07 43.55 -24.14
C GLN A 402 13.07 45.09 -24.07
N ARG A 403 12.83 45.66 -22.88
CA ARG A 403 13.02 47.08 -22.56
C ARG A 403 14.36 47.25 -21.87
#